data_AF-A0AAD7KAE7-F1
#
_entry.id   AF-A0AAD7KAE7-F1
#
_cell.length_a   1.000
_cell.length_b   1.000
_cell.length_c   1.000
_cell.angle_alpha   90.00
_cell.angle_beta   90.00
_cell.angle_gamma   90.00
#
_symmetry.space_group_name_H-M   'P 1'
#
loop_
_entity.id
_entity.type
_entity.pdbx_description
1 polymer ?
#
loop_
_entity_poly.entity_id
_entity_poly.type
_entity_poly.pdbx_seq_one_letter_code
_entity_poly.pdbx_strand_id
1 'polypeptide(L)'
;MAKKRSYTSGRLFLAAVATLLSLAFLYHTISPRSSTGVARWIHNSPYAWDALKTATVTVTFHAPAPTTIAPVLANEIPAALFKENLRPEFKYITSWPAFGWNNQVMQYMNLIYLGLITERIPILAPFTPNGHVISAGFVEFGEVFDIPRLEEEMGLRILEWSQVKDPNSEMLEDLGCWKLPLVEAEQRKALWRPHNLELDISYTLTPEWVKVEPRPGEYNDMQSTFWSLASLGYPDTRPANSDIEPELSPVHNVALYPDEDVLCFDNLYYVCAHKGFEFEEPYSPAWRFVGRHMHWTSAIQDIADNYTREALGVGPGEWIPPYISAHIRRYDFERLCDDDVPIEDCFAPLSAYVRRVDEVKAEIFSTKGISVDQVIVTGDERDPEWWYAVHELGWVTTDHSQTAERYGGWYPTFIDGAIQSGGLGFVGTWKSTVSILADRRVSAWQNGAVRTVHWGYKGADEND
;
A
#
# COMPACT_ATOMS: atom_id res chain seq x y z
N MET A 1 24.72 -71.24 -20.11
CA MET A 1 25.84 -71.70 -19.26
C MET A 1 25.71 -71.05 -17.90
N ALA A 2 25.87 -71.86 -16.85
CA ALA A 2 25.55 -71.56 -15.45
C ALA A 2 26.71 -70.94 -14.65
N LYS A 3 26.36 -70.50 -13.42
CA LYS A 3 27.16 -70.04 -12.26
C LYS A 3 27.20 -68.51 -12.11
N LYS A 4 27.08 -67.90 -10.91
CA LYS A 4 26.91 -68.37 -9.53
C LYS A 4 26.43 -67.17 -8.68
N ARG A 5 25.63 -67.41 -7.64
CA ARG A 5 25.26 -66.48 -6.57
C ARG A 5 26.48 -66.02 -5.76
N SER A 6 26.44 -64.80 -5.22
CA SER A 6 26.98 -64.49 -3.88
C SER A 6 26.14 -63.41 -3.20
N TYR A 7 25.78 -63.72 -1.96
CA TYR A 7 25.03 -62.92 -0.99
C TYR A 7 25.96 -61.92 -0.30
N THR A 8 25.47 -60.69 -0.09
CA THR A 8 25.81 -59.86 1.09
C THR A 8 24.64 -58.92 1.38
N SER A 9 23.65 -59.43 2.10
CA SER A 9 22.66 -58.65 2.86
C SER A 9 22.94 -58.88 4.34
N GLY A 10 23.10 -57.81 5.12
CA GLY A 10 23.30 -57.93 6.56
C GLY A 10 24.06 -56.78 7.18
N ARG A 11 23.55 -55.55 7.03
CA ARG A 11 23.80 -54.42 7.97
C ARG A 11 22.96 -53.17 7.73
N LEU A 12 22.21 -53.06 6.61
CA LEU A 12 21.29 -51.94 6.39
C LEU A 12 19.83 -52.17 6.84
N PHE A 13 19.43 -53.39 7.22
CA PHE A 13 18.03 -53.68 7.56
C PHE A 13 17.68 -53.50 9.06
N LEU A 14 18.69 -53.36 9.94
CA LEU A 14 18.48 -53.15 11.38
C LEU A 14 18.38 -51.66 11.76
N ALA A 15 18.87 -50.74 10.92
CA ALA A 15 18.71 -49.30 11.14
C ALA A 15 17.32 -48.78 10.71
N ALA A 16 16.69 -49.41 9.70
CA ALA A 16 15.37 -48.99 9.22
C ALA A 16 14.21 -49.44 10.12
N VAL A 17 14.35 -50.56 10.84
CA VAL A 17 13.30 -51.10 11.73
C VAL A 17 13.29 -50.38 13.10
N ALA A 18 14.43 -49.89 13.58
CA ALA A 18 14.51 -49.11 14.82
C ALA A 18 13.88 -47.71 14.69
N THR A 19 14.05 -47.05 13.55
CA THR A 19 13.48 -45.71 13.29
C THR A 19 11.96 -45.78 13.09
N LEU A 20 11.44 -46.85 12.46
CA LEU A 20 10.00 -47.03 12.26
C LEU A 20 9.25 -47.42 13.55
N LEU A 21 9.89 -48.16 14.47
CA LEU A 21 9.31 -48.45 15.80
C LEU A 21 9.37 -47.24 16.75
N SER A 22 10.33 -46.33 16.57
CA SER A 22 10.43 -45.07 17.34
C SER A 22 9.38 -44.05 16.91
N LEU A 23 9.08 -43.98 15.59
CA LEU A 23 8.02 -43.13 15.05
C LEU A 23 6.62 -43.68 15.33
N ALA A 24 6.44 -45.01 15.39
CA ALA A 24 5.16 -45.61 15.79
C ALA A 24 4.84 -45.38 17.29
N PHE A 25 5.85 -45.26 18.16
CA PHE A 25 5.64 -44.96 19.60
C PHE A 25 5.33 -43.48 19.85
N LEU A 26 5.85 -42.55 19.04
CA LEU A 26 5.46 -41.14 19.07
C LEU A 26 4.09 -40.88 18.42
N TYR A 27 3.71 -41.64 17.38
CA TYR A 27 2.42 -41.46 16.70
C TYR A 27 1.24 -42.10 17.45
N HIS A 28 1.49 -43.01 18.41
CA HIS A 28 0.46 -43.55 19.31
C HIS A 28 0.37 -42.86 20.67
N THR A 29 1.28 -41.93 20.99
CA THR A 29 1.21 -41.14 22.23
C THR A 29 0.65 -39.73 22.04
N ILE A 30 0.44 -39.29 20.80
CA ILE A 30 -0.22 -38.01 20.49
C ILE A 30 -1.50 -38.29 19.68
N SER A 31 -2.48 -38.88 20.36
CA SER A 31 -3.88 -38.86 19.95
C SER A 31 -4.55 -37.60 20.54
N PRO A 32 -5.40 -36.85 19.79
CA PRO A 32 -5.96 -35.57 20.20
C PRO A 32 -7.08 -35.67 21.25
N ARG A 33 -6.95 -36.56 22.26
CA ARG A 33 -7.93 -36.75 23.35
C ARG A 33 -7.37 -36.58 24.77
N SER A 34 -6.24 -35.90 24.97
CA SER A 34 -5.68 -35.73 26.32
C SER A 34 -5.15 -34.33 26.68
N SER A 35 -5.74 -33.25 26.13
CA SER A 35 -5.53 -31.88 26.64
C SER A 35 -5.99 -31.70 28.10
N THR A 36 -6.64 -32.69 28.70
CA THR A 36 -7.08 -32.69 30.10
C THR A 36 -6.05 -33.22 31.09
N GLY A 37 -4.99 -33.89 30.65
CA GLY A 37 -3.99 -34.51 31.55
C GLY A 37 -3.01 -33.51 32.18
N VAL A 38 -2.49 -32.58 31.37
CA VAL A 38 -1.54 -31.54 31.82
C VAL A 38 -2.26 -30.48 32.65
N ALA A 39 -3.48 -30.10 32.26
CA ALA A 39 -4.31 -29.17 33.03
C ALA A 39 -4.69 -29.72 34.42
N ARG A 40 -4.87 -31.05 34.56
CA ARG A 40 -5.22 -31.68 35.84
C ARG A 40 -4.03 -31.85 36.79
N TRP A 41 -2.80 -31.87 36.29
CA TRP A 41 -1.59 -31.86 37.12
C TRP A 41 -1.33 -30.47 37.72
N ILE A 42 -1.54 -29.40 36.93
CA ILE A 42 -1.38 -28.01 37.37
C ILE A 42 -2.42 -27.63 38.44
N HIS A 43 -3.62 -28.22 38.40
CA HIS A 43 -4.68 -27.86 39.34
C HIS A 43 -4.57 -28.48 40.75
N ASN A 44 -3.79 -29.56 40.91
CA ASN A 44 -3.74 -30.35 42.16
C ASN A 44 -2.36 -30.36 42.86
N SER A 45 -1.37 -29.62 42.35
CA SER A 45 -0.06 -29.52 42.99
C SER A 45 0.09 -28.15 43.68
N PRO A 46 0.07 -28.07 45.02
CA PRO A 46 0.31 -26.80 45.74
C PRO A 46 1.74 -26.25 45.54
N TYR A 47 2.63 -27.01 44.89
CA TYR A 47 4.01 -26.58 44.58
C TYR A 47 4.21 -26.11 43.13
N ALA A 48 3.23 -26.31 42.23
CA ALA A 48 3.38 -25.92 40.82
C ALA A 48 3.22 -24.40 40.61
N TRP A 49 2.40 -23.74 41.44
CA TRP A 49 2.15 -22.30 41.32
C TRP A 49 3.32 -21.45 41.81
N ASP A 50 4.09 -21.90 42.81
CA ASP A 50 5.24 -21.14 43.32
C ASP A 50 6.47 -21.25 42.39
N ALA A 51 6.61 -22.36 41.65
CA ALA A 51 7.63 -22.50 40.60
C ALA A 51 7.35 -21.63 39.37
N LEU A 52 6.08 -21.34 39.05
CA LEU A 52 5.68 -20.47 37.94
C LEU A 52 5.77 -18.98 38.29
N LYS A 53 5.57 -18.60 39.55
CA LYS A 53 5.68 -17.20 40.00
C LYS A 53 7.12 -16.67 40.03
N THR A 54 8.11 -17.55 40.07
CA THR A 54 9.54 -17.20 40.17
C THR A 54 10.31 -17.42 38.88
N ALA A 55 9.68 -18.01 37.86
CA ALA A 55 10.28 -18.19 36.55
C ALA A 55 10.15 -16.90 35.72
N THR A 56 11.11 -15.99 35.88
CA THR A 56 11.36 -14.93 34.89
C THR A 56 11.90 -15.58 33.63
N VAL A 57 11.03 -15.84 32.65
CA VAL A 57 11.45 -16.19 31.30
C VAL A 57 11.92 -14.91 30.63
N THR A 58 13.21 -14.62 30.71
CA THR A 58 13.83 -13.56 29.91
C THR A 58 13.86 -14.04 28.47
N VAL A 59 12.86 -13.67 27.67
CA VAL A 59 12.91 -13.82 26.22
C VAL A 59 13.79 -12.70 25.69
N THR A 60 15.08 -12.98 25.53
CA THR A 60 16.01 -12.06 24.89
C THR A 60 15.75 -12.09 23.38
N PHE A 61 14.87 -11.23 22.89
CA PHE A 61 14.79 -10.92 21.46
C PHE A 61 16.13 -10.31 21.07
N HIS A 62 16.98 -11.07 20.40
CA HIS A 62 18.07 -10.48 19.67
C HIS A 62 17.41 -9.77 18.48
N ALA A 63 17.34 -8.44 18.53
CA ALA A 63 17.13 -7.68 17.32
C ALA A 63 18.15 -8.20 16.30
N PRO A 64 17.75 -8.58 15.07
CA PRO A 64 18.72 -8.91 14.05
C PRO A 64 19.72 -7.74 13.99
N ALA A 65 21.02 -8.06 14.00
CA ALA A 65 22.03 -7.04 13.76
C ALA A 65 21.62 -6.25 12.51
N PRO A 66 21.77 -4.91 12.50
CA PRO A 66 21.40 -4.11 11.34
C PRO A 66 22.09 -4.73 10.13
N THR A 67 21.30 -5.38 9.29
CA THR A 67 21.80 -5.98 8.06
C THR A 67 22.20 -4.77 7.23
N THR A 68 23.50 -4.47 7.16
CA THR A 68 24.01 -3.47 6.23
C THR A 68 23.57 -3.93 4.86
N ILE A 69 22.50 -3.33 4.35
CA ILE A 69 21.91 -3.84 3.13
C ILE A 69 22.92 -3.58 2.02
N ALA A 70 23.26 -4.61 1.27
CA ALA A 70 24.32 -4.54 0.28
C ALA A 70 24.05 -3.34 -0.66
N PRO A 71 25.08 -2.59 -1.08
CA PRO A 71 24.89 -1.50 -2.02
C PRO A 71 24.32 -2.08 -3.32
N VAL A 72 23.09 -1.69 -3.65
CA VAL A 72 22.37 -2.17 -4.84
C VAL A 72 22.61 -1.29 -6.07
N LEU A 73 23.32 -0.18 -5.91
CA LEU A 73 23.78 0.71 -6.97
C LEU A 73 25.29 0.59 -7.17
N ALA A 74 25.76 0.86 -8.38
CA ALA A 74 27.17 0.82 -8.73
C ALA A 74 27.94 2.00 -8.10
N ASN A 75 27.29 3.15 -7.96
CA ASN A 75 27.84 4.37 -7.40
C ASN A 75 26.90 4.96 -6.35
N GLU A 76 27.47 5.72 -5.40
CA GLU A 76 26.70 6.51 -4.43
C GLU A 76 26.08 7.76 -5.08
N ILE A 77 26.64 8.21 -6.20
CA ILE A 77 26.18 9.38 -6.94
C ILE A 77 25.32 8.90 -8.12
N PRO A 78 24.13 9.48 -8.35
CA PRO A 78 23.31 9.19 -9.51
C PRO A 78 24.08 9.40 -10.82
N ALA A 79 23.90 8.49 -11.79
CA ALA A 79 24.61 8.58 -13.07
C ALA A 79 23.80 9.38 -14.10
N ALA A 80 24.47 9.83 -15.17
CA ALA A 80 23.78 10.49 -16.27
C ALA A 80 22.85 9.51 -17.02
N LEU A 81 23.22 8.23 -17.14
CA LEU A 81 22.41 7.15 -17.67
C LEU A 81 22.04 6.19 -16.54
N PHE A 82 20.78 5.78 -16.44
CA PHE A 82 20.33 4.97 -15.30
C PHE A 82 21.01 3.60 -15.30
N LYS A 83 21.23 3.00 -16.47
CA LYS A 83 21.84 1.67 -16.61
C LYS A 83 23.28 1.62 -16.09
N GLU A 84 24.00 2.74 -16.12
CA GLU A 84 25.37 2.83 -15.59
C GLU A 84 25.43 2.75 -14.07
N ASN A 85 24.31 3.08 -13.39
CA ASN A 85 24.24 3.04 -11.94
C ASN A 85 23.61 1.76 -11.39
N LEU A 86 22.96 0.96 -12.24
CA LEU A 86 22.39 -0.32 -11.85
C LEU A 86 23.47 -1.42 -11.83
N ARG A 87 23.36 -2.33 -10.87
CA ARG A 87 24.27 -3.46 -10.72
C ARG A 87 23.68 -4.70 -11.40
N PRO A 88 24.44 -5.38 -12.28
CA PRO A 88 23.92 -6.48 -13.11
C PRO A 88 23.52 -7.74 -12.34
N GLU A 89 23.99 -7.91 -11.10
CA GLU A 89 23.59 -9.03 -10.24
C GLU A 89 22.19 -8.86 -9.61
N PHE A 90 21.62 -7.65 -9.66
CA PHE A 90 20.28 -7.38 -9.16
C PHE A 90 19.31 -7.15 -10.31
N LYS A 91 18.03 -7.34 -10.00
CA LYS A 91 16.93 -7.06 -10.90
C LYS A 91 16.06 -5.98 -10.29
N TYR A 92 15.51 -5.12 -11.13
CA TYR A 92 14.77 -3.94 -10.71
C TYR A 92 13.37 -3.95 -11.30
N ILE A 93 12.48 -3.17 -10.70
CA ILE A 93 11.12 -2.95 -11.19
C ILE A 93 10.71 -1.48 -11.04
N THR A 94 10.00 -0.92 -12.02
CA THR A 94 9.52 0.47 -12.01
C THR A 94 8.12 0.59 -12.62
N SER A 95 7.41 1.68 -12.28
CA SER A 95 6.17 2.10 -12.93
C SER A 95 5.97 3.60 -12.76
N TRP A 96 5.02 4.18 -13.51
CA TRP A 96 4.85 5.63 -13.59
C TRP A 96 3.58 6.10 -12.87
N PRO A 97 3.67 7.07 -11.95
CA PRO A 97 2.54 7.55 -11.18
C PRO A 97 1.42 8.06 -12.09
N ALA A 98 0.19 7.65 -11.78
CA ALA A 98 -1.00 8.09 -12.49
C ALA A 98 -2.11 8.58 -11.55
N PHE A 99 -3.00 9.43 -12.10
CA PHE A 99 -4.19 9.96 -11.44
C PHE A 99 -3.89 10.80 -10.18
N GLY A 100 -4.86 10.87 -9.26
CA GLY A 100 -4.81 11.57 -7.98
C GLY A 100 -3.67 11.09 -7.07
N TRP A 101 -3.23 11.90 -6.11
CA TRP A 101 -2.12 11.54 -5.23
C TRP A 101 -2.32 10.21 -4.50
N ASN A 102 -3.49 9.99 -3.89
CA ASN A 102 -3.79 8.72 -3.22
C ASN A 102 -3.77 7.52 -4.19
N ASN A 103 -4.12 7.72 -5.46
CA ASN A 103 -4.00 6.68 -6.48
C ASN A 103 -2.52 6.36 -6.76
N GLN A 104 -1.65 7.37 -6.80
CA GLN A 104 -0.19 7.19 -6.91
C GLN A 104 0.37 6.46 -5.68
N VAL A 105 -0.10 6.77 -4.47
CA VAL A 105 0.29 6.03 -3.25
C VAL A 105 -0.10 4.56 -3.35
N MET A 106 -1.34 4.25 -3.77
CA MET A 106 -1.78 2.86 -3.99
C MET A 106 -0.97 2.16 -5.08
N GLN A 107 -0.61 2.88 -6.14
CA GLN A 107 0.25 2.38 -7.20
C GLN A 107 1.66 2.04 -6.68
N TYR A 108 2.25 2.86 -5.81
CA TYR A 108 3.54 2.54 -5.19
C TYR A 108 3.44 1.32 -4.27
N MET A 109 2.34 1.16 -3.52
CA MET A 109 2.09 -0.08 -2.77
C MET A 109 2.06 -1.30 -3.70
N ASN A 110 1.39 -1.19 -4.85
CA ASN A 110 1.33 -2.26 -5.85
C ASN A 110 2.71 -2.54 -6.48
N LEU A 111 3.49 -1.50 -6.81
CA LEU A 111 4.84 -1.62 -7.35
C LEU A 111 5.80 -2.31 -6.37
N ILE A 112 5.79 -1.89 -5.11
CA ILE A 112 6.64 -2.47 -4.07
C ILE A 112 6.23 -3.92 -3.81
N TYR A 113 4.93 -4.23 -3.80
CA TYR A 113 4.46 -5.61 -3.66
C TYR A 113 4.85 -6.48 -4.85
N LEU A 114 4.81 -5.96 -6.09
CA LEU A 114 5.36 -6.64 -7.25
C LEU A 114 6.86 -6.87 -7.13
N GLY A 115 7.62 -5.89 -6.63
CA GLY A 115 9.04 -6.04 -6.31
C GLY A 115 9.27 -7.20 -5.34
N LEU A 116 8.48 -7.28 -4.27
CA LEU A 116 8.54 -8.36 -3.29
C LEU A 116 8.32 -9.74 -3.94
N ILE A 117 7.26 -9.93 -4.73
CA ILE A 117 6.92 -11.26 -5.28
C ILE A 117 7.73 -11.64 -6.53
N THR A 118 8.41 -10.68 -7.16
CA THR A 118 9.32 -10.93 -8.30
C THR A 118 10.79 -10.96 -7.90
N GLU A 119 11.10 -10.77 -6.62
CA GLU A 119 12.47 -10.65 -6.09
C GLU A 119 13.26 -9.51 -6.78
N ARG A 120 12.58 -8.40 -7.07
CA ARG A 120 13.13 -7.21 -7.73
C ARG A 120 13.12 -6.02 -6.79
N ILE A 121 14.11 -5.15 -6.94
CA ILE A 121 14.22 -3.90 -6.20
C ILE A 121 13.31 -2.86 -6.87
N PRO A 122 12.23 -2.38 -6.21
CA PRO A 122 11.41 -1.30 -6.73
C PRO A 122 12.20 0.02 -6.82
N ILE A 123 12.10 0.69 -7.96
CA ILE A 123 12.57 2.06 -8.19
C ILE A 123 11.32 2.94 -8.30
N LEU A 124 11.12 3.82 -7.31
CA LEU A 124 9.96 4.69 -7.20
C LEU A 124 10.22 5.99 -7.94
N ALA A 125 9.27 6.39 -8.78
CA ALA A 125 9.26 7.72 -9.37
C ALA A 125 8.79 8.76 -8.32
N PRO A 126 9.08 10.05 -8.51
CA PRO A 126 8.51 11.07 -7.66
C PRO A 126 6.99 11.20 -7.92
N PHE A 127 6.24 11.66 -6.93
CA PHE A 127 4.84 12.05 -7.10
C PHE A 127 4.71 13.14 -8.16
N THR A 128 3.72 13.00 -9.04
CA THR A 128 3.48 13.90 -10.16
C THR A 128 2.22 14.73 -9.94
N PRO A 129 2.27 16.05 -10.16
CA PRO A 129 1.10 16.92 -10.03
C PRO A 129 0.02 16.51 -11.03
N ASN A 130 -1.24 16.71 -10.65
CA ASN A 130 -2.41 16.40 -11.47
C ASN A 130 -3.46 17.51 -11.28
N GLY A 131 -4.69 17.28 -11.79
CA GLY A 131 -5.78 18.25 -11.67
C GLY A 131 -6.17 18.65 -10.24
N HIS A 132 -5.79 17.89 -9.21
CA HIS A 132 -6.04 18.20 -7.80
C HIS A 132 -4.91 19.00 -7.13
N VAL A 133 -3.67 18.90 -7.64
CA VAL A 133 -2.51 19.65 -7.16
C VAL A 133 -1.85 20.31 -8.37
N ILE A 134 -2.42 21.45 -8.76
CA ILE A 134 -2.02 22.18 -9.97
C ILE A 134 -0.76 23.01 -9.65
N SER A 135 0.19 23.03 -10.57
CA SER A 135 1.42 23.85 -10.51
C SER A 135 2.34 23.55 -9.32
N ALA A 136 2.22 22.37 -8.68
CA ALA A 136 3.24 21.89 -7.76
C ALA A 136 4.36 21.16 -8.52
N GLY A 137 5.60 21.21 -8.02
CA GLY A 137 6.73 20.45 -8.58
C GLY A 137 6.64 18.95 -8.30
N PHE A 138 7.68 18.19 -8.64
CA PHE A 138 7.81 16.79 -8.21
C PHE A 138 8.15 16.71 -6.72
N VAL A 139 7.67 15.65 -6.07
CA VAL A 139 8.03 15.34 -4.69
C VAL A 139 8.49 13.89 -4.63
N GLU A 140 9.68 13.66 -4.10
CA GLU A 140 10.22 12.31 -3.91
C GLU A 140 9.37 11.53 -2.90
N PHE A 141 9.29 10.22 -3.07
CA PHE A 141 8.54 9.35 -2.16
C PHE A 141 9.08 9.47 -0.72
N GLY A 142 10.40 9.54 -0.57
CA GLY A 142 11.12 9.66 0.69
C GLY A 142 10.95 11.00 1.41
N GLU A 143 10.43 12.03 0.74
CA GLU A 143 10.03 13.28 1.41
C GLU A 143 8.77 13.06 2.26
N VAL A 144 7.90 12.16 1.80
CA VAL A 144 6.56 11.94 2.36
C VAL A 144 6.53 10.74 3.29
N PHE A 145 7.14 9.62 2.89
CA PHE A 145 7.15 8.37 3.63
C PHE A 145 8.57 7.99 4.08
N ASP A 146 8.67 7.42 5.28
CA ASP A 146 9.94 6.99 5.88
C ASP A 146 10.46 5.72 5.19
N ILE A 147 11.26 5.89 4.13
CA ILE A 147 11.88 4.78 3.39
C ILE A 147 12.75 3.90 4.30
N PRO A 148 13.68 4.42 5.11
CA PRO A 148 14.48 3.58 6.02
C PRO A 148 13.65 2.65 6.89
N ARG A 149 12.58 3.18 7.50
CA ARG A 149 11.66 2.38 8.31
C ARG A 149 10.91 1.35 7.46
N LEU A 150 10.43 1.73 6.28
CA LEU A 150 9.74 0.84 5.36
C LEU A 150 10.63 -0.33 4.92
N GLU A 151 11.88 -0.06 4.56
CA GLU A 151 12.86 -1.07 4.19
C GLU A 151 13.19 -2.02 5.35
N GLU A 152 13.34 -1.48 6.57
CA GLU A 152 13.59 -2.27 7.78
C GLU A 152 12.43 -3.21 8.09
N GLU A 153 11.19 -2.68 8.11
CA GLU A 153 10.00 -3.46 8.46
C GLU A 153 9.64 -4.51 7.39
N MET A 154 9.98 -4.25 6.13
CA MET A 154 9.72 -5.17 5.02
C MET A 154 10.88 -6.14 4.72
N GLY A 155 12.12 -5.80 5.10
CA GLY A 155 13.32 -6.50 4.67
C GLY A 155 13.56 -6.43 3.15
N LEU A 156 13.11 -5.35 2.50
CA LEU A 156 13.18 -5.14 1.05
C LEU A 156 13.88 -3.80 0.77
N ARG A 157 14.80 -3.77 -0.19
CA ARG A 157 15.38 -2.51 -0.67
C ARG A 157 14.44 -1.78 -1.60
N ILE A 158 14.38 -0.47 -1.43
CA ILE A 158 13.58 0.46 -2.19
C ILE A 158 14.51 1.57 -2.65
N LEU A 159 14.42 1.90 -3.94
CA LEU A 159 15.17 2.98 -4.55
C LEU A 159 14.21 4.07 -5.02
N GLU A 160 14.73 5.27 -5.16
CA GLU A 160 14.08 6.37 -5.84
C GLU A 160 14.83 6.69 -7.13
N TRP A 161 14.12 7.15 -8.17
CA TRP A 161 14.76 7.48 -9.45
C TRP A 161 15.87 8.53 -9.30
N SER A 162 15.71 9.48 -8.38
CA SER A 162 16.73 10.48 -8.03
C SER A 162 18.03 9.89 -7.47
N GLN A 163 18.02 8.65 -6.99
CA GLN A 163 19.21 7.91 -6.57
C GLN A 163 19.87 7.16 -7.73
N VAL A 164 19.09 6.80 -8.76
CA VAL A 164 19.56 6.00 -9.89
C VAL A 164 20.13 6.90 -10.99
N LYS A 165 19.37 7.91 -11.41
CA LYS A 165 19.71 8.82 -12.51
C LYS A 165 19.73 10.27 -12.01
N ASP A 166 20.74 11.03 -12.43
CA ASP A 166 20.85 12.44 -12.09
C ASP A 166 19.63 13.20 -12.64
N PRO A 167 18.81 13.84 -11.78
CA PRO A 167 17.62 14.56 -12.21
C PRO A 167 17.92 15.80 -13.07
N ASN A 168 19.18 16.23 -13.14
CA ASN A 168 19.64 17.32 -14.02
C ASN A 168 20.29 16.82 -15.32
N SER A 169 20.40 15.50 -15.50
CA SER A 169 20.95 14.96 -16.73
C SER A 169 20.02 15.25 -17.89
N GLU A 170 20.55 15.75 -19.00
CA GLU A 170 19.84 15.91 -20.28
C GLU A 170 19.99 14.67 -21.18
N MET A 171 20.58 13.58 -20.67
CA MET A 171 20.86 12.37 -21.44
C MET A 171 19.61 11.50 -21.53
N LEU A 172 18.95 11.55 -22.69
CA LEU A 172 17.80 10.70 -23.00
C LEU A 172 18.22 9.23 -23.17
N GLU A 173 17.54 8.32 -22.47
CA GLU A 173 17.82 6.88 -22.51
C GLU A 173 16.56 6.06 -22.83
N ASP A 174 16.71 5.04 -23.68
CA ASP A 174 15.57 4.21 -24.09
C ASP A 174 15.28 3.10 -23.06
N LEU A 175 13.99 2.83 -22.83
CA LEU A 175 13.55 1.72 -21.99
C LEU A 175 12.30 1.04 -22.58
N GLY A 176 12.34 -0.29 -22.67
CA GLY A 176 11.17 -1.09 -23.02
C GLY A 176 10.31 -1.38 -21.80
N CYS A 177 8.99 -1.16 -21.91
CA CYS A 177 8.03 -1.37 -20.83
C CYS A 177 6.81 -2.18 -21.28
N TRP A 178 6.20 -2.89 -20.34
CA TRP A 178 4.86 -3.45 -20.52
C TRP A 178 3.79 -2.37 -20.40
N LYS A 179 2.75 -2.51 -21.23
CA LYS A 179 1.58 -1.63 -21.27
C LYS A 179 0.34 -2.41 -20.87
N LEU A 180 -0.32 -1.98 -19.81
CA LEU A 180 -1.59 -2.56 -19.40
C LEU A 180 -2.70 -2.12 -20.38
N PRO A 181 -3.71 -2.97 -20.63
CA PRO A 181 -4.74 -2.76 -21.66
C PRO A 181 -5.75 -1.63 -21.36
N LEU A 182 -5.40 -0.72 -20.46
CA LEU A 182 -6.35 -0.02 -19.61
C LEU A 182 -6.39 1.48 -19.69
N VAL A 183 -5.27 2.06 -20.06
CA VAL A 183 -5.24 3.50 -20.22
C VAL A 183 -5.81 3.76 -21.63
N GLU A 184 -6.85 4.56 -21.80
CA GLU A 184 -7.17 5.04 -23.16
C GLU A 184 -6.01 5.92 -23.65
N ALA A 185 -5.84 6.03 -24.97
CA ALA A 185 -4.77 6.85 -25.55
C ALA A 185 -4.81 8.32 -25.10
N GLU A 186 -5.99 8.84 -24.72
CA GLU A 186 -6.15 10.22 -24.22
C GLU A 186 -5.77 10.37 -22.75
N GLN A 187 -6.15 9.42 -21.88
CA GLN A 187 -5.67 9.41 -20.50
C GLN A 187 -4.13 9.28 -20.46
N ARG A 188 -3.52 8.54 -21.41
CA ARG A 188 -2.05 8.44 -21.56
C ARG A 188 -1.36 9.74 -21.94
N LYS A 189 -2.00 10.62 -22.72
CA LYS A 189 -1.41 11.90 -23.16
C LYS A 189 -1.33 12.93 -22.01
N ALA A 190 -2.20 12.81 -21.02
CA ALA A 190 -2.29 13.72 -19.88
C ALA A 190 -1.46 13.28 -18.65
N LEU A 191 -0.99 12.02 -18.61
CA LEU A 191 -0.13 11.51 -17.56
C LEU A 191 1.32 11.91 -17.85
N TRP A 192 1.78 12.92 -17.13
CA TRP A 192 3.12 13.47 -17.16
C TRP A 192 4.18 12.35 -17.08
N ARG A 193 5.07 12.34 -18.08
CA ARG A 193 5.70 11.13 -18.64
C ARG A 193 7.09 10.84 -18.02
N PRO A 194 7.63 9.63 -18.25
CA PRO A 194 9.05 9.29 -18.04
C PRO A 194 10.07 10.29 -18.63
N HIS A 195 9.63 11.19 -19.52
CA HIS A 195 10.45 12.26 -20.11
C HIS A 195 11.16 13.19 -19.10
N ASN A 196 10.65 13.41 -17.89
CA ASN A 196 11.37 14.27 -16.92
C ASN A 196 12.50 13.56 -16.22
N LEU A 197 12.52 12.24 -16.35
CA LEU A 197 13.64 11.40 -15.99
C LEU A 197 14.51 11.18 -17.23
N GLU A 198 14.33 11.94 -18.31
CA GLU A 198 14.97 11.74 -19.62
C GLU A 198 14.94 10.28 -20.06
N LEU A 199 13.74 9.68 -20.05
CA LEU A 199 13.49 8.33 -20.54
C LEU A 199 12.57 8.34 -21.77
N ASP A 200 13.00 7.68 -22.84
CA ASP A 200 12.22 7.44 -24.05
C ASP A 200 11.66 6.02 -24.04
N ILE A 201 10.36 5.89 -23.79
CA ILE A 201 9.75 4.58 -23.52
C ILE A 201 9.15 3.98 -24.78
N SER A 202 9.52 2.73 -25.07
CA SER A 202 8.82 1.87 -26.03
C SER A 202 7.92 0.89 -25.26
N TYR A 203 6.64 0.83 -25.63
CA TYR A 203 5.65 0.05 -24.90
C TYR A 203 5.23 -1.20 -25.67
N THR A 204 5.22 -2.36 -25.00
CA THR A 204 4.65 -3.61 -25.51
C THR A 204 3.35 -3.91 -24.79
N LEU A 205 2.25 -4.13 -25.53
CA LEU A 205 0.97 -4.47 -24.93
C LEU A 205 1.08 -5.78 -24.14
N THR A 206 0.55 -5.78 -22.91
CA THR A 206 0.45 -7.02 -22.14
C THR A 206 -0.57 -7.98 -22.75
N PRO A 207 -0.34 -9.30 -22.68
CA PRO A 207 -1.31 -10.28 -23.19
C PRO A 207 -2.65 -10.23 -22.45
N GLU A 208 -3.76 -10.60 -23.10
CA GLU A 208 -5.10 -10.55 -22.48
C GLU A 208 -5.25 -11.39 -21.20
N TRP A 209 -4.47 -12.47 -21.06
CA TRP A 209 -4.53 -13.36 -19.89
C TRP A 209 -4.08 -12.68 -18.58
N VAL A 210 -3.53 -11.46 -18.63
CA VAL A 210 -3.19 -10.71 -17.41
C VAL A 210 -4.42 -10.16 -16.68
N LYS A 211 -5.56 -10.03 -17.37
CA LYS A 211 -6.82 -9.53 -16.82
C LYS A 211 -7.45 -10.51 -15.84
N VAL A 212 -8.15 -9.99 -14.82
CA VAL A 212 -8.85 -10.79 -13.81
C VAL A 212 -9.99 -11.59 -14.44
N GLU A 213 -10.81 -10.94 -15.25
CA GLU A 213 -11.93 -11.57 -15.97
C GLU A 213 -11.75 -11.41 -17.48
N PRO A 214 -11.26 -12.44 -18.19
CA PRO A 214 -11.26 -12.45 -19.64
C PRO A 214 -12.68 -12.79 -20.14
N ARG A 215 -13.68 -11.96 -19.82
CA ARG A 215 -15.04 -12.12 -20.36
C ARG A 215 -15.19 -11.27 -21.63
N PRO A 216 -15.45 -11.89 -22.79
CA PRO A 216 -15.76 -11.15 -24.01
C PRO A 216 -17.02 -10.30 -23.80
N GLY A 217 -16.90 -8.97 -23.92
CA GLY A 217 -18.03 -8.03 -23.91
C GLY A 217 -18.20 -7.20 -22.65
N GLU A 218 -17.50 -7.49 -21.55
CA GLU A 218 -17.42 -6.60 -20.39
C GLU A 218 -16.29 -5.59 -20.62
N TYR A 219 -16.61 -4.51 -21.35
CA TYR A 219 -15.69 -3.44 -21.77
C TYR A 219 -14.98 -2.69 -20.61
N ASN A 220 -15.31 -3.02 -19.36
CA ASN A 220 -14.88 -2.31 -18.16
C ASN A 220 -14.03 -3.13 -17.19
N ASP A 221 -13.56 -4.35 -17.54
CA ASP A 221 -12.59 -5.02 -16.67
C ASP A 221 -11.26 -4.27 -16.73
N MET A 222 -11.10 -3.44 -15.70
CA MET A 222 -9.96 -2.59 -15.53
C MET A 222 -8.81 -3.23 -14.75
N GLN A 223 -8.85 -4.52 -14.45
CA GLN A 223 -7.98 -5.07 -13.43
C GLN A 223 -7.03 -6.11 -14.00
N SER A 224 -5.75 -5.97 -13.67
CA SER A 224 -4.74 -7.01 -13.89
C SER A 224 -4.41 -7.72 -12.58
N THR A 225 -4.03 -9.00 -12.64
CA THR A 225 -3.62 -9.72 -11.42
C THR A 225 -2.13 -9.58 -11.13
N PHE A 226 -1.75 -9.48 -9.85
CA PHE A 226 -0.34 -9.45 -9.43
C PHE A 226 0.47 -10.62 -9.99
N TRP A 227 -0.04 -11.85 -9.90
CA TRP A 227 0.69 -13.05 -10.33
C TRP A 227 0.80 -13.17 -11.85
N SER A 228 -0.22 -12.70 -12.59
CA SER A 228 -0.11 -12.62 -14.05
C SER A 228 0.93 -11.59 -14.48
N LEU A 229 0.99 -10.42 -13.84
CA LEU A 229 2.02 -9.42 -14.15
C LEU A 229 3.41 -9.88 -13.71
N ALA A 230 3.53 -10.52 -12.55
CA ALA A 230 4.79 -11.07 -12.07
C ALA A 230 5.38 -12.09 -13.04
N SER A 231 4.57 -12.93 -13.68
CA SER A 231 5.06 -13.95 -14.63
C SER A 231 5.75 -13.33 -15.85
N LEU A 232 5.37 -12.11 -16.28
CA LEU A 232 6.04 -11.34 -17.33
C LEU A 232 7.46 -10.90 -16.95
N GLY A 233 7.82 -10.97 -15.67
CA GLY A 233 9.16 -10.72 -15.16
C GLY A 233 10.16 -11.86 -15.40
N TYR A 234 9.70 -13.04 -15.83
CA TYR A 234 10.51 -14.26 -15.92
C TYR A 234 10.82 -14.68 -17.37
N PRO A 235 12.01 -15.26 -17.62
CA PRO A 235 12.47 -15.64 -18.96
C PRO A 235 11.60 -16.65 -19.70
N ASP A 236 10.84 -17.52 -19.00
CA ASP A 236 10.02 -18.54 -19.67
C ASP A 236 8.72 -17.97 -20.26
N THR A 237 8.22 -16.88 -19.67
CA THR A 237 6.94 -16.26 -20.09
C THR A 237 7.13 -15.24 -21.20
N ARG A 238 8.27 -14.54 -21.25
CA ARG A 238 8.50 -13.45 -22.22
C ARG A 238 8.58 -13.92 -23.68
N PRO A 239 9.33 -14.98 -24.03
CA PRO A 239 9.41 -15.47 -25.40
C PRO A 239 8.07 -15.99 -25.91
N ALA A 240 7.21 -16.51 -25.02
CA ALA A 240 5.86 -16.91 -25.40
C ALA A 240 4.97 -15.73 -25.83
N ASN A 241 5.42 -14.48 -25.62
CA ASN A 241 4.73 -13.25 -26.00
C ASN A 241 5.59 -12.37 -26.93
N SER A 242 6.66 -12.90 -27.53
CA SER A 242 7.51 -12.14 -28.47
C SER A 242 6.81 -11.76 -29.77
N ASP A 243 5.65 -12.37 -30.05
CA ASP A 243 4.83 -12.05 -31.22
C ASP A 243 4.08 -10.72 -31.07
N ILE A 244 4.06 -10.14 -29.86
CA ILE A 244 3.48 -8.82 -29.62
C ILE A 244 4.54 -7.76 -29.92
N GLU A 245 4.38 -7.06 -31.04
CA GLU A 245 5.32 -6.01 -31.45
C GLU A 245 5.24 -4.79 -30.51
N PRO A 246 6.40 -4.26 -30.06
CA PRO A 246 6.45 -3.01 -29.30
C PRO A 246 6.07 -1.80 -30.16
N GLU A 247 5.42 -0.82 -29.54
CA GLU A 247 5.19 0.52 -30.10
C GLU A 247 6.52 1.28 -30.19
N LEU A 248 6.70 2.09 -31.24
CA LEU A 248 7.87 2.95 -31.37
C LEU A 248 7.90 4.00 -30.25
N SER A 249 9.06 4.20 -29.66
CA SER A 249 9.28 5.25 -28.68
C SER A 249 9.06 6.64 -29.31
N PRO A 250 8.55 7.62 -28.56
CA PRO A 250 8.15 8.91 -29.14
C PRO A 250 9.30 9.79 -29.67
N VAL A 251 10.53 9.65 -29.15
CA VAL A 251 11.65 10.55 -29.53
C VAL A 251 12.64 9.88 -30.47
N HIS A 252 13.26 8.78 -30.05
CA HIS A 252 14.23 8.04 -30.86
C HIS A 252 13.57 7.12 -31.89
N ASN A 253 12.26 6.89 -31.80
CA ASN A 253 11.49 6.06 -32.74
C ASN A 253 12.04 4.62 -32.81
N VAL A 254 12.39 4.06 -31.65
CA VAL A 254 12.89 2.69 -31.50
C VAL A 254 11.82 1.77 -30.94
N ALA A 255 11.79 0.51 -31.41
CA ALA A 255 10.91 -0.52 -30.89
C ALA A 255 11.72 -1.44 -29.96
N LEU A 256 11.44 -1.38 -28.66
CA LEU A 256 12.14 -2.16 -27.63
C LEU A 256 11.15 -3.07 -26.91
N TYR A 257 11.50 -4.35 -26.84
CA TYR A 257 10.82 -5.27 -25.94
C TYR A 257 11.08 -4.88 -24.48
N PRO A 258 10.20 -5.29 -23.54
CA PRO A 258 10.34 -4.94 -22.14
C PRO A 258 11.67 -5.42 -21.55
N ASP A 259 12.37 -4.54 -20.83
CA ASP A 259 13.75 -4.76 -20.39
C ASP A 259 13.85 -5.93 -19.38
N GLU A 260 14.93 -6.72 -19.47
CA GLU A 260 15.15 -7.91 -18.64
C GLU A 260 15.67 -7.59 -17.24
N ASP A 261 16.46 -6.53 -17.14
CA ASP A 261 17.09 -6.06 -15.91
C ASP A 261 16.14 -5.15 -15.15
N VAL A 262 15.41 -4.28 -15.86
CA VAL A 262 14.42 -3.36 -15.29
C VAL A 262 13.02 -3.70 -15.79
N LEU A 263 12.27 -4.48 -15.01
CA LEU A 263 10.88 -4.76 -15.32
C LEU A 263 10.06 -3.46 -15.20
N CYS A 264 9.42 -3.05 -16.28
CA CYS A 264 8.70 -1.77 -16.32
C CYS A 264 7.25 -1.97 -16.71
N PHE A 265 6.33 -1.28 -16.03
CA PHE A 265 4.90 -1.22 -16.36
C PHE A 265 4.42 0.22 -16.48
N ASP A 266 3.56 0.50 -17.45
CA ASP A 266 3.00 1.84 -17.68
C ASP A 266 2.22 2.38 -16.46
N ASN A 267 1.34 1.57 -15.89
CA ASN A 267 0.50 1.93 -14.76
C ASN A 267 0.20 0.69 -13.91
N LEU A 268 0.21 0.81 -12.59
CA LEU A 268 -0.09 -0.28 -11.65
C LEU A 268 -1.25 0.04 -10.70
N TYR A 269 -1.99 1.14 -10.90
CA TYR A 269 -3.10 1.51 -10.01
C TYR A 269 -4.21 0.45 -9.97
N TYR A 270 -4.56 -0.13 -11.12
CA TYR A 270 -5.60 -1.15 -11.24
C TYR A 270 -5.05 -2.58 -11.20
N VAL A 271 -4.19 -2.86 -10.23
CA VAL A 271 -3.66 -4.21 -10.00
C VAL A 271 -4.22 -4.76 -8.71
N CYS A 272 -4.64 -6.03 -8.73
CA CYS A 272 -5.22 -6.72 -7.58
C CYS A 272 -4.74 -8.17 -7.49
N ALA A 273 -5.01 -8.86 -6.38
CA ALA A 273 -4.75 -10.29 -6.30
C ALA A 273 -5.92 -11.13 -6.80
N HIS A 274 -7.14 -10.77 -6.41
CA HIS A 274 -8.34 -11.56 -6.74
C HIS A 274 -9.50 -10.73 -7.30
N LYS A 275 -9.79 -9.57 -6.71
CA LYS A 275 -10.95 -8.73 -7.06
C LYS A 275 -10.50 -7.29 -7.25
N GLY A 276 -11.09 -6.59 -8.22
CA GLY A 276 -10.85 -5.16 -8.42
C GLY A 276 -11.13 -4.32 -7.17
N PHE A 277 -10.41 -3.21 -7.05
CA PHE A 277 -10.53 -2.28 -5.91
C PHE A 277 -10.26 -2.95 -4.55
N GLU A 278 -9.37 -3.95 -4.54
CA GLU A 278 -9.07 -4.80 -3.37
C GLU A 278 -8.61 -4.04 -2.14
N PHE A 279 -8.12 -2.79 -2.27
CA PHE A 279 -7.75 -1.96 -1.11
C PHE A 279 -8.89 -1.74 -0.12
N GLU A 280 -10.15 -1.84 -0.55
CA GLU A 280 -11.35 -1.84 0.31
C GLU A 280 -11.50 -3.12 1.14
N GLU A 281 -10.73 -4.17 0.82
CA GLU A 281 -10.76 -5.47 1.47
C GLU A 281 -9.56 -5.68 2.41
N PRO A 282 -9.74 -6.27 3.61
CA PRO A 282 -8.68 -6.45 4.58
C PRO A 282 -7.59 -7.43 4.10
N TYR A 283 -7.88 -8.20 3.05
CA TYR A 283 -6.96 -9.16 2.46
C TYR A 283 -6.08 -8.60 1.33
N SER A 284 -6.24 -7.32 0.92
CA SER A 284 -5.36 -6.69 -0.08
C SER A 284 -3.89 -6.91 0.27
N PRO A 285 -3.12 -7.61 -0.58
CA PRO A 285 -1.73 -7.88 -0.26
C PRO A 285 -0.87 -6.63 -0.35
N ALA A 286 -1.16 -5.71 -1.28
CA ALA A 286 -0.46 -4.43 -1.37
C ALA A 286 -0.61 -3.64 -0.07
N TRP A 287 -1.80 -3.61 0.54
CA TRP A 287 -1.96 -3.02 1.86
C TRP A 287 -1.23 -3.81 2.96
N ARG A 288 -1.49 -5.12 3.05
CA ARG A 288 -1.02 -5.97 4.15
C ARG A 288 0.50 -6.10 4.22
N PHE A 289 1.17 -6.16 3.07
CA PHE A 289 2.61 -6.38 2.99
C PHE A 289 3.39 -5.08 2.74
N VAL A 290 2.74 -4.01 2.30
CA VAL A 290 3.40 -2.72 2.03
C VAL A 290 2.74 -1.58 2.76
N GLY A 291 1.48 -1.26 2.44
CA GLY A 291 0.82 -0.02 2.88
C GLY A 291 0.80 0.17 4.40
N ARG A 292 0.65 -0.90 5.17
CA ARG A 292 0.68 -0.83 6.64
C ARG A 292 2.04 -0.40 7.22
N HIS A 293 3.12 -0.51 6.45
CA HIS A 293 4.50 -0.16 6.82
C HIS A 293 4.90 1.22 6.29
N MET A 294 4.09 1.85 5.41
CA MET A 294 4.36 3.15 4.81
C MET A 294 4.00 4.31 5.76
N HIS A 295 4.80 4.49 6.81
CA HIS A 295 4.61 5.58 7.77
C HIS A 295 5.12 6.92 7.22
N TRP A 296 4.50 8.02 7.67
CA TRP A 296 4.93 9.38 7.35
C TRP A 296 6.35 9.63 7.85
N THR A 297 7.09 10.49 7.15
CA THR A 297 8.32 11.06 7.70
C THR A 297 8.01 11.89 8.95
N SER A 298 8.98 12.02 9.84
CA SER A 298 8.83 12.88 11.02
C SER A 298 8.51 14.33 10.64
N ALA A 299 9.07 14.82 9.53
CA ALA A 299 8.80 16.18 9.04
C ALA A 299 7.32 16.39 8.69
N ILE A 300 6.70 15.46 7.95
CA ILE A 300 5.26 15.54 7.64
C ILE A 300 4.42 15.37 8.91
N GLN A 301 4.79 14.41 9.79
CA GLN A 301 4.08 14.18 11.04
C GLN A 301 4.13 15.41 11.96
N ASP A 302 5.28 16.06 12.11
CA ASP A 302 5.46 17.23 12.97
C ASP A 302 4.62 18.42 12.48
N ILE A 303 4.55 18.63 11.17
CA ILE A 303 3.69 19.66 10.59
C ILE A 303 2.21 19.31 10.84
N ALA A 304 1.80 18.07 10.55
CA ALA A 304 0.43 17.62 10.75
C ALA A 304 -0.01 17.72 12.22
N ASP A 305 0.87 17.39 13.16
CA ASP A 305 0.63 17.53 14.59
C ASP A 305 0.40 18.99 14.98
N ASN A 306 1.13 19.94 14.39
CA ASN A 306 0.90 21.37 14.64
C ASN A 306 -0.47 21.84 14.11
N TYR A 307 -0.84 21.45 12.90
CA TYR A 307 -2.17 21.73 12.35
C TYR A 307 -3.29 21.10 13.18
N THR A 308 -3.06 19.89 13.69
CA THR A 308 -3.98 19.20 14.59
C THR A 308 -4.15 19.97 15.90
N ARG A 309 -3.06 20.43 16.52
CA ARG A 309 -3.12 21.26 17.74
C ARG A 309 -3.87 22.55 17.50
N GLU A 310 -3.56 23.26 16.41
CA GLU A 310 -4.23 24.51 16.04
C GLU A 310 -5.73 24.31 15.85
N ALA A 311 -6.15 23.29 15.09
CA ALA A 311 -7.55 22.97 14.88
C ALA A 311 -8.29 22.66 16.19
N LEU A 312 -7.62 22.01 17.14
CA LEU A 312 -8.18 21.63 18.45
C LEU A 312 -8.02 22.73 19.53
N GLY A 313 -7.41 23.87 19.21
CA GLY A 313 -7.14 24.94 20.18
C GLY A 313 -6.14 24.55 21.27
N VAL A 314 -5.23 23.62 20.98
CA VAL A 314 -4.19 23.11 21.88
C VAL A 314 -2.88 23.89 21.68
N GLY A 315 -2.15 24.15 22.77
CA GLY A 315 -0.93 24.94 22.72
C GLY A 315 0.22 24.24 21.97
N PRO A 316 1.19 24.99 21.40
CA PRO A 316 2.34 24.39 20.70
C PRO A 316 3.11 23.40 21.58
N GLY A 317 3.36 22.19 21.07
CA GLY A 317 4.08 21.14 21.78
C GLY A 317 3.28 20.47 22.91
N GLU A 318 2.05 20.91 23.20
CA GLU A 318 1.18 20.22 24.14
C GLU A 318 0.66 18.91 23.55
N TRP A 319 0.17 18.04 24.42
CA TRP A 319 -0.37 16.75 24.03
C TRP A 319 -1.67 16.92 23.24
N ILE A 320 -1.74 16.24 22.08
CA ILE A 320 -2.94 16.21 21.24
C ILE A 320 -3.96 15.27 21.87
N PRO A 321 -5.16 15.73 22.25
CA PRO A 321 -6.20 14.85 22.77
C PRO A 321 -6.66 13.86 21.71
N PRO A 322 -7.20 12.68 22.10
CA PRO A 322 -7.67 11.70 21.14
C PRO A 322 -8.82 12.33 20.34
N TYR A 323 -8.82 12.10 19.04
CA TYR A 323 -9.82 12.63 18.13
C TYR A 323 -10.25 11.56 17.13
N ILE A 324 -11.40 11.79 16.50
CA ILE A 324 -11.85 11.06 15.32
C ILE A 324 -11.57 11.94 14.11
N SER A 325 -10.92 11.40 13.10
CA SER A 325 -10.78 12.07 11.81
C SER A 325 -11.98 11.74 10.92
N ALA A 326 -12.47 12.72 10.17
CA ALA A 326 -13.51 12.53 9.17
C ALA A 326 -13.03 13.06 7.82
N HIS A 327 -13.22 12.30 6.75
CA HIS A 327 -12.99 12.77 5.40
C HIS A 327 -14.31 12.76 4.63
N ILE A 328 -14.73 13.93 4.17
CA ILE A 328 -15.99 14.15 3.47
C ILE A 328 -15.69 14.66 2.07
N ARG A 329 -15.83 13.77 1.07
CA ARG A 329 -15.63 14.08 -0.35
C ARG A 329 -16.97 14.44 -1.00
N ARG A 330 -17.10 15.67 -1.53
CA ARG A 330 -18.31 16.15 -2.20
C ARG A 330 -17.99 16.80 -3.54
N TYR A 331 -17.12 17.80 -3.58
CA TYR A 331 -17.04 18.74 -4.70
C TYR A 331 -16.80 18.06 -6.06
N ASP A 332 -15.69 17.34 -6.24
CA ASP A 332 -15.42 16.71 -7.55
C ASP A 332 -16.20 15.40 -7.78
N PHE A 333 -16.92 14.92 -6.77
CA PHE A 333 -17.78 13.74 -6.83
C PHE A 333 -19.17 14.06 -7.39
N GLU A 334 -19.52 15.34 -7.54
CA GLU A 334 -20.76 15.77 -8.20
C GLU A 334 -20.90 15.14 -9.60
N ARG A 335 -19.80 15.04 -10.34
CA ARG A 335 -19.77 14.44 -11.69
C ARG A 335 -20.04 12.93 -11.73
N LEU A 336 -20.09 12.28 -10.57
CA LEU A 336 -20.35 10.85 -10.42
C LEU A 336 -21.79 10.58 -9.97
N CYS A 337 -22.57 11.63 -9.71
CA CYS A 337 -24.01 11.51 -9.52
C CYS A 337 -24.68 11.23 -10.86
N ASP A 338 -25.68 10.35 -10.85
CA ASP A 338 -26.49 10.10 -12.04
C ASP A 338 -27.31 11.35 -12.39
N ASP A 339 -27.47 11.64 -13.68
CA ASP A 339 -28.15 12.86 -14.18
C ASP A 339 -29.60 13.01 -13.68
N ASP A 340 -30.24 11.91 -13.26
CA ASP A 340 -31.61 11.86 -12.75
C ASP A 340 -31.72 11.91 -11.22
N VAL A 341 -30.59 11.92 -10.50
CA VAL A 341 -30.55 12.02 -9.03
C VAL A 341 -30.21 13.47 -8.63
N PRO A 342 -31.09 14.18 -7.90
CA PRO A 342 -30.78 15.50 -7.37
C PRO A 342 -29.50 15.46 -6.51
N ILE A 343 -28.67 16.48 -6.59
CA ILE A 343 -27.36 16.49 -5.90
C ILE A 343 -27.48 16.30 -4.38
N GLU A 344 -28.56 16.82 -3.80
CA GLU A 344 -28.93 16.66 -2.39
C GLU A 344 -29.34 15.23 -2.01
N ASP A 345 -29.85 14.45 -2.95
CA ASP A 345 -30.19 13.05 -2.77
C ASP A 345 -29.02 12.14 -3.15
N CYS A 346 -28.09 12.62 -3.99
CA CYS A 346 -26.85 11.91 -4.34
C CYS A 346 -25.85 11.94 -3.18
N PHE A 347 -25.53 13.12 -2.64
CA PHE A 347 -24.59 13.24 -1.53
C PHE A 347 -25.21 12.80 -0.21
N ALA A 348 -24.43 12.08 0.59
CA ALA A 348 -24.86 11.74 1.93
C ALA A 348 -25.04 13.01 2.78
N PRO A 349 -26.16 13.13 3.53
CA PRO A 349 -26.37 14.26 4.41
C PRO A 349 -25.38 14.23 5.58
N LEU A 350 -25.08 15.39 6.17
CA LEU A 350 -24.18 15.50 7.32
C LEU A 350 -24.65 14.62 8.51
N SER A 351 -25.95 14.39 8.65
CA SER A 351 -26.52 13.49 9.66
C SER A 351 -26.06 12.03 9.54
N ALA A 352 -25.74 11.56 8.33
CA ALA A 352 -25.16 10.23 8.13
C ALA A 352 -23.75 10.15 8.74
N TYR A 353 -22.92 11.17 8.51
CA TYR A 353 -21.61 11.26 9.14
C TYR A 353 -21.70 11.37 10.67
N VAL A 354 -22.65 12.14 11.20
CA VAL A 354 -22.88 12.22 12.66
C VAL A 354 -23.17 10.85 13.25
N ARG A 355 -24.09 10.10 12.64
CA ARG A 355 -24.42 8.72 13.06
C ARG A 355 -23.17 7.83 13.07
N ARG A 356 -22.37 7.84 11.99
CA ARG A 356 -21.15 7.02 11.92
C ARG A 356 -20.08 7.45 12.91
N VAL A 357 -19.95 8.75 13.19
CA VAL A 357 -19.06 9.25 14.26
C VAL A 357 -19.50 8.73 15.62
N ASP A 358 -20.80 8.73 15.92
CA ASP A 358 -21.32 8.21 17.19
C ASP A 358 -21.07 6.68 17.33
N GLU A 359 -21.21 5.92 16.25
CA GLU A 359 -20.83 4.50 16.22
C GLU A 359 -19.34 4.30 16.52
N VAL A 360 -18.47 5.10 15.91
CA VAL A 360 -17.02 5.08 16.16
C VAL A 360 -16.71 5.45 17.61
N LYS A 361 -17.34 6.49 18.17
CA LYS A 361 -17.19 6.86 19.59
C LYS A 361 -17.58 5.72 20.51
N ALA A 362 -18.72 5.07 20.25
CA ALA A 362 -19.20 3.95 21.04
C ALA A 362 -18.23 2.75 20.97
N GLU A 363 -17.71 2.43 19.78
CA GLU A 363 -16.74 1.35 19.61
C GLU A 363 -15.43 1.64 20.35
N ILE A 364 -14.86 2.85 20.20
CA ILE A 364 -13.65 3.28 20.92
C ILE A 364 -13.86 3.16 22.43
N PHE A 365 -14.99 3.66 22.95
CA PHE A 365 -15.28 3.57 24.38
C PHE A 365 -15.38 2.10 24.84
N SER A 366 -16.10 1.26 24.10
CA SER A 366 -16.29 -0.15 24.47
C SER A 366 -15.01 -0.98 24.40
N THR A 367 -14.13 -0.70 23.43
CA THR A 367 -12.91 -1.49 23.18
C THR A 367 -11.69 -0.96 23.92
N LYS A 368 -11.60 0.36 24.15
CA LYS A 368 -10.43 1.03 24.75
C LYS A 368 -10.71 1.74 26.07
N GLY A 369 -11.98 1.92 26.45
CA GLY A 369 -12.35 2.67 27.65
C GLY A 369 -12.06 4.18 27.56
N ILE A 370 -11.88 4.70 26.34
CA ILE A 370 -11.55 6.10 26.06
C ILE A 370 -12.79 6.81 25.53
N SER A 371 -13.15 7.95 26.11
CA SER A 371 -14.15 8.86 25.54
C SER A 371 -13.46 9.82 24.56
N VAL A 372 -14.04 9.99 23.38
CA VAL A 372 -13.51 10.87 22.33
C VAL A 372 -14.58 11.87 21.92
N ASP A 373 -14.34 13.14 22.20
CA ASP A 373 -15.29 14.22 21.88
C ASP A 373 -14.86 15.03 20.66
N GLN A 374 -13.56 15.03 20.34
CA GLN A 374 -12.97 15.82 19.28
C GLN A 374 -13.15 15.15 17.91
N VAL A 375 -13.60 15.91 16.91
CA VAL A 375 -13.72 15.46 15.52
C VAL A 375 -13.07 16.49 14.61
N ILE A 376 -12.12 16.04 13.80
CA ILE A 376 -11.44 16.87 12.79
C ILE A 376 -11.94 16.44 11.42
N VAL A 377 -12.51 17.38 10.67
CA VAL A 377 -13.06 17.16 9.34
C VAL A 377 -12.11 17.70 8.29
N THR A 378 -11.85 16.88 7.28
CA THR A 378 -11.15 17.25 6.05
C THR A 378 -12.10 17.00 4.89
N GLY A 379 -12.05 17.83 3.84
CA GLY A 379 -12.95 17.69 2.71
C GLY A 379 -12.68 18.72 1.62
N ASP A 380 -13.30 18.51 0.46
CA ASP A 380 -13.16 19.38 -0.71
C ASP A 380 -14.39 20.29 -0.95
N GLU A 381 -15.34 20.30 0.00
CA GLU A 381 -16.54 21.12 -0.04
C GLU A 381 -16.21 22.62 -0.07
N ARG A 382 -16.96 23.38 -0.88
CA ARG A 382 -16.80 24.82 -1.07
C ARG A 382 -17.95 25.65 -0.52
N ASP A 383 -19.09 25.03 -0.22
CA ASP A 383 -20.24 25.71 0.37
C ASP A 383 -19.96 26.16 1.82
N PRO A 384 -19.90 27.48 2.10
CA PRO A 384 -19.67 27.99 3.45
C PRO A 384 -20.80 27.64 4.41
N GLU A 385 -22.05 27.51 3.95
CA GLU A 385 -23.18 27.15 4.81
C GLU A 385 -23.06 25.71 5.31
N TRP A 386 -22.54 24.82 4.47
CA TRP A 386 -22.25 23.45 4.87
C TRP A 386 -21.15 23.39 5.94
N TRP A 387 -20.06 24.14 5.77
CA TRP A 387 -19.00 24.23 6.78
C TRP A 387 -19.49 24.86 8.09
N TYR A 388 -20.39 25.85 8.02
CA TYR A 388 -21.06 26.38 9.21
C TYR A 388 -21.83 25.28 9.96
N ALA A 389 -22.58 24.43 9.25
CA ALA A 389 -23.27 23.30 9.86
C ALA A 389 -22.32 22.28 10.50
N VAL A 390 -21.14 22.05 9.91
CA VAL A 390 -20.07 21.21 10.52
C VAL A 390 -19.60 21.83 11.85
N HIS A 391 -19.37 23.14 11.89
CA HIS A 391 -18.92 23.83 13.10
C HIS A 391 -19.98 23.88 14.21
N GLU A 392 -21.28 23.97 13.87
CA GLU A 392 -22.38 23.89 14.85
C GLU A 392 -22.45 22.53 15.56
N LEU A 393 -21.88 21.45 14.97
CA LEU A 393 -21.71 20.16 15.64
C LEU A 393 -20.53 20.13 16.63
N GLY A 394 -19.77 21.22 16.73
CA GLY A 394 -18.52 21.29 17.49
C GLY A 394 -17.34 20.59 16.79
N TRP A 395 -17.46 20.27 15.51
CA TRP A 395 -16.39 19.68 14.73
C TRP A 395 -15.48 20.79 14.17
N VAL A 396 -14.19 20.49 14.06
CA VAL A 396 -13.17 21.45 13.62
C VAL A 396 -12.59 21.05 12.27
N THR A 397 -11.96 22.00 11.59
CA THR A 397 -11.30 21.80 10.29
C THR A 397 -9.89 22.38 10.34
N THR A 398 -9.03 21.95 9.43
CA THR A 398 -7.68 22.49 9.25
C THR A 398 -7.72 23.78 8.42
N ASP A 399 -6.98 24.81 8.87
CA ASP A 399 -6.85 26.05 8.11
C ASP A 399 -5.68 25.97 7.11
N HIS A 400 -5.99 25.63 5.87
CA HIS A 400 -5.00 25.56 4.78
C HIS A 400 -4.76 26.88 4.03
N SER A 401 -5.27 28.02 4.52
CA SER A 401 -5.21 29.30 3.81
C SER A 401 -3.79 29.77 3.46
N GLN A 402 -2.79 29.39 4.25
CA GLN A 402 -1.37 29.76 4.07
C GLN A 402 -0.44 28.56 3.85
N THR A 403 -0.97 27.33 3.85
CA THR A 403 -0.14 26.12 3.82
C THR A 403 0.66 26.01 2.53
N ALA A 404 0.02 26.23 1.39
CA ALA A 404 0.66 26.11 0.08
C ALA A 404 1.76 27.16 -0.12
N GLU A 405 1.58 28.37 0.39
CA GLU A 405 2.61 29.42 0.38
C GLU A 405 3.78 29.06 1.28
N ARG A 406 3.51 28.48 2.45
CA ARG A 406 4.53 28.18 3.46
C ARG A 406 5.37 26.94 3.14
N TYR A 407 4.76 25.89 2.60
CA TYR A 407 5.40 24.59 2.44
C TYR A 407 5.38 24.05 1.00
N GLY A 408 4.59 24.66 0.11
CA GLY A 408 4.41 24.21 -1.26
C GLY A 408 3.04 23.55 -1.51
N GLY A 409 2.65 23.49 -2.78
CA GLY A 409 1.29 23.12 -3.19
C GLY A 409 0.83 21.71 -2.80
N TRP A 410 1.76 20.80 -2.51
CA TRP A 410 1.44 19.44 -2.07
C TRP A 410 1.07 19.31 -0.60
N TYR A 411 1.59 20.21 0.23
CA TYR A 411 1.54 20.04 1.68
C TYR A 411 0.13 20.05 2.29
N PRO A 412 -0.88 20.79 1.77
CA PRO A 412 -2.25 20.62 2.25
C PRO A 412 -2.70 19.15 2.21
N THR A 413 -2.45 18.46 1.10
CA THR A 413 -2.82 17.06 0.92
C THR A 413 -2.03 16.11 1.84
N PHE A 414 -0.73 16.36 2.04
CA PHE A 414 0.11 15.53 2.92
C PHE A 414 -0.29 15.69 4.38
N ILE A 415 -0.55 16.93 4.81
CA ILE A 415 -0.98 17.26 6.17
C ILE A 415 -2.33 16.61 6.45
N ASP A 416 -3.33 16.82 5.59
CA ASP A 416 -4.65 16.18 5.75
C ASP A 416 -4.53 14.65 5.79
N GLY A 417 -3.72 14.05 4.91
CA GLY A 417 -3.45 12.62 4.93
C GLY A 417 -2.87 12.12 6.26
N ALA A 418 -1.95 12.89 6.86
CA ALA A 418 -1.36 12.55 8.16
C ALA A 418 -2.33 12.73 9.33
N ILE A 419 -3.10 13.81 9.35
CA ILE A 419 -4.17 14.05 10.34
C ILE A 419 -5.23 12.95 10.27
N GLN A 420 -5.67 12.61 9.06
CA GLN A 420 -6.63 11.53 8.85
C GLN A 420 -6.13 10.19 9.42
N SER A 421 -4.82 9.94 9.37
CA SER A 421 -4.18 8.71 9.84
C SER A 421 -3.92 8.66 11.35
N GLY A 422 -3.94 9.82 12.02
CA GLY A 422 -3.59 9.96 13.45
C GLY A 422 -4.77 9.81 14.41
N GLY A 423 -6.02 9.82 13.90
CA GLY A 423 -7.22 9.68 14.72
C GLY A 423 -7.34 8.32 15.41
N LEU A 424 -7.93 8.30 16.60
CA LEU A 424 -8.27 7.05 17.32
C LEU A 424 -9.46 6.31 16.68
N GLY A 425 -10.17 6.99 15.78
CA GLY A 425 -11.11 6.42 14.85
C GLY A 425 -11.25 7.30 13.60
N PHE A 426 -11.92 6.77 12.58
CA PHE A 426 -12.08 7.43 11.29
C PHE A 426 -13.48 7.24 10.69
N VAL A 427 -14.00 8.27 10.04
CA VAL A 427 -15.21 8.20 9.21
C VAL A 427 -14.93 8.72 7.80
N GLY A 428 -15.13 7.89 6.79
CA GLY A 428 -14.82 8.24 5.39
C GLY A 428 -16.02 8.24 4.46
N THR A 429 -15.84 8.79 3.26
CA THR A 429 -16.78 8.71 2.13
C THR A 429 -16.48 7.48 1.29
N TRP A 430 -17.51 6.67 1.00
CA TRP A 430 -17.37 5.48 0.15
C TRP A 430 -16.79 5.81 -1.23
N LYS A 431 -16.02 4.88 -1.81
CA LYS A 431 -15.27 5.03 -3.09
C LYS A 431 -14.20 6.12 -3.15
N SER A 432 -14.00 6.92 -2.10
CA SER A 432 -12.88 7.86 -2.07
C SER A 432 -11.58 7.12 -1.71
N THR A 433 -10.59 7.15 -2.60
CA THR A 433 -9.25 6.58 -2.30
C THR A 433 -8.54 7.30 -1.15
N VAL A 434 -8.90 8.56 -0.88
CA VAL A 434 -8.47 9.27 0.33
C VAL A 434 -9.01 8.55 1.57
N SER A 435 -10.32 8.33 1.61
CA SER A 435 -10.98 7.64 2.73
C SER A 435 -10.52 6.20 2.89
N ILE A 436 -10.34 5.46 1.80
CA ILE A 436 -9.85 4.07 1.85
C ILE A 436 -8.48 4.01 2.51
N LEU A 437 -7.53 4.88 2.12
CA LEU A 437 -6.20 4.88 2.73
C LEU A 437 -6.23 5.36 4.18
N ALA A 438 -7.05 6.37 4.51
CA ALA A 438 -7.20 6.86 5.88
C ALA A 438 -7.77 5.80 6.83
N ASP A 439 -8.86 5.12 6.44
CA ASP A 439 -9.41 3.97 7.16
C ASP A 439 -8.30 2.94 7.43
N ARG A 440 -7.62 2.52 6.37
CA ARG A 440 -6.60 1.49 6.44
C ARG A 440 -5.49 1.84 7.43
N ARG A 441 -5.01 3.08 7.39
CA ARG A 441 -3.99 3.59 8.32
C ARG A 441 -4.51 3.66 9.75
N VAL A 442 -5.70 4.19 10.00
CA VAL A 442 -6.27 4.23 11.36
C VAL A 442 -6.49 2.83 11.92
N SER A 443 -7.04 1.93 11.12
CA SER A 443 -7.22 0.51 11.46
C SER A 443 -5.88 -0.16 11.80
N ALA A 444 -4.84 0.00 10.97
CA ALA A 444 -3.58 -0.72 11.15
C ALA A 444 -2.61 -0.07 12.15
N TRP A 445 -2.54 1.27 12.17
CA TRP A 445 -1.55 2.03 12.95
C TRP A 445 -2.07 2.38 14.34
N GLN A 446 -3.35 2.70 14.45
CA GLN A 446 -3.97 3.10 15.72
C GLN A 446 -4.81 1.99 16.35
N ASN A 447 -5.01 0.87 15.65
CA ASN A 447 -6.03 -0.11 16.00
C ASN A 447 -7.38 0.60 16.25
N GLY A 448 -7.71 1.57 15.41
CA GLY A 448 -8.82 2.49 15.57
C GLY A 448 -10.12 1.97 14.96
N ALA A 449 -11.26 2.47 15.45
CA ALA A 449 -12.56 2.13 14.90
C ALA A 449 -12.84 2.95 13.63
N VAL A 450 -13.35 2.30 12.59
CA VAL A 450 -13.56 2.92 11.28
C VAL A 450 -14.98 2.73 10.78
N ARG A 451 -15.54 3.73 10.10
CA ARG A 451 -16.83 3.64 9.40
C ARG A 451 -16.74 4.33 8.05
N THR A 452 -17.58 3.87 7.13
CA THR A 452 -17.73 4.46 5.80
C THR A 452 -19.18 4.93 5.65
N VAL A 453 -19.35 6.11 5.07
CA VAL A 453 -20.65 6.66 4.69
C VAL A 453 -20.89 6.40 3.20
N HIS A 454 -21.96 5.68 2.89
CA HIS A 454 -22.40 5.41 1.53
C HIS A 454 -23.21 6.56 0.95
N TRP A 455 -23.12 6.74 -0.37
CA TRP A 455 -23.73 7.84 -1.12
C TRP A 455 -24.01 7.39 -2.57
N GLY A 456 -24.59 8.28 -3.37
CA GLY A 456 -24.94 8.08 -4.78
C GLY A 456 -26.45 8.06 -5.02
N TYR A 457 -27.24 7.80 -3.98
CA TYR A 457 -28.70 7.87 -4.02
C TYR A 457 -29.28 8.05 -2.61
N LYS A 458 -30.54 8.47 -2.56
CA LYS A 458 -31.24 8.71 -1.30
C LYS A 458 -31.32 7.45 -0.45
N GLY A 459 -30.85 7.54 0.80
CA GLY A 459 -30.86 6.42 1.74
C GLY A 459 -29.74 5.40 1.52
N ALA A 460 -28.72 5.71 0.70
CA ALA A 460 -27.59 4.82 0.46
C ALA A 460 -26.88 4.33 1.74
N ASP A 461 -26.86 5.16 2.80
CA ASP A 461 -26.23 4.83 4.09
C ASP A 461 -27.20 4.25 5.14
N GLU A 462 -28.46 3.93 4.80
CA GLU A 462 -29.45 3.46 5.77
C GLU A 462 -29.43 1.94 6.03
N ASN A 463 -28.78 1.16 5.16
CA ASN A 463 -28.88 -0.31 5.15
C ASN A 463 -27.65 -1.05 5.70
N ASP A 464 -26.71 -0.33 6.32
CA ASP A 464 -25.37 -0.84 6.72
C ASP A 464 -25.14 -0.91 8.23
#